data_AF-A2C9H5-F1
#
_entry.id   AF-A2C9H5-F1
#
_cell.length_a   1.000
_cell.length_b   1.000
_cell.length_c   1.000
_cell.angle_alpha   90.00
_cell.angle_beta   90.00
_cell.angle_gamma   90.00
#
_symmetry.space_group_name_H-M   'P 1'
#
loop_
_entity.id
_entity.type
_entity.pdbx_description
1 polymer ?
#
loop_
_entity_poly.entity_id
_entity_poly.type
_entity_poly.pdbx_seq_one_letter_code
_entity_poly.pdbx_strand_id
1 'polypeptide(L)'
;MAPKWPLGRSKSTNDTQEQNSKTMTDSSANKSDPVLTFEGKRYDLNALPDELKELIRGMQVADAQLRMHEDTLKVLAVGRQTLAMQLNEKLKDVSPMPDAS
;
A
#
# COMPACT_ATOMS: atom_id res chain seq x y z
N MET A 1 31.40 9.12 -5.86
CA MET A 1 31.78 7.73 -5.56
C MET A 1 30.62 6.84 -5.98
N ALA A 2 30.83 5.91 -6.91
CA ALA A 2 29.83 4.97 -7.41
C ALA A 2 30.25 3.53 -7.03
N PRO A 3 29.33 2.63 -6.65
CA PRO A 3 29.69 1.27 -6.30
C PRO A 3 30.03 0.44 -7.54
N LYS A 4 31.21 -0.17 -7.52
CA LYS A 4 31.74 -1.08 -8.54
C LYS A 4 31.19 -2.48 -8.28
N TRP A 5 30.22 -2.92 -9.07
CA TRP A 5 29.69 -4.29 -9.03
C TRP A 5 30.66 -5.28 -9.67
N PRO A 6 30.88 -6.49 -9.10
CA PRO A 6 31.70 -7.51 -9.75
C PRO A 6 30.87 -8.36 -10.71
N LEU A 7 31.17 -8.30 -12.00
CA LEU A 7 30.80 -9.33 -12.97
C LEU A 7 31.74 -10.54 -12.78
N GLY A 8 31.22 -11.62 -12.19
CA GLY A 8 31.89 -12.92 -12.14
C GLY A 8 31.21 -13.90 -13.09
N ARG A 9 31.88 -14.23 -14.21
CA ARG A 9 31.47 -15.24 -15.19
C ARG A 9 32.25 -16.54 -14.94
N SER A 10 31.60 -17.69 -14.81
CA SER A 10 31.82 -18.90 -15.66
C SER A 10 31.47 -20.26 -15.01
N LYS A 11 30.74 -21.06 -15.82
CA LYS A 11 30.78 -22.53 -16.04
C LYS A 11 30.09 -23.51 -15.07
N SER A 12 28.87 -23.91 -15.49
CA SER A 12 28.48 -25.25 -15.95
C SER A 12 28.91 -26.49 -15.15
N THR A 13 27.95 -27.11 -14.46
CA THR A 13 27.72 -28.56 -14.50
C THR A 13 26.21 -28.84 -14.47
N ASN A 14 25.79 -29.75 -15.36
CA ASN A 14 24.44 -30.28 -15.47
C ASN A 14 24.10 -31.08 -14.21
N ASP A 15 22.96 -30.77 -13.58
CA ASP A 15 22.13 -31.72 -12.85
C ASP A 15 20.67 -31.30 -13.06
N THR A 16 20.10 -31.70 -14.20
CA THR A 16 18.64 -31.69 -14.38
C THR A 16 18.13 -33.00 -13.83
N GLN A 17 17.87 -33.00 -12.51
CA GLN A 17 17.10 -34.04 -11.87
C GLN A 17 15.61 -33.68 -11.98
N GLU A 18 14.92 -34.57 -12.67
CA GLU A 18 13.49 -34.69 -12.87
C GLU A 18 12.72 -34.56 -11.55
N GLN A 19 12.06 -33.43 -11.32
CA GLN A 19 10.95 -33.33 -10.37
C GLN A 19 9.70 -32.83 -11.07
N ASN A 20 8.92 -33.82 -11.50
CA ASN A 20 7.46 -33.81 -11.56
C ASN A 20 6.80 -32.58 -10.93
N SER A 21 6.30 -31.67 -11.77
CA SER A 21 5.26 -30.70 -11.38
C SER A 21 4.05 -30.86 -12.29
N LYS A 22 3.41 -32.04 -12.18
CA LYS A 22 1.97 -32.19 -12.40
C LYS A 22 1.25 -31.37 -11.34
N THR A 23 0.81 -30.17 -11.72
CA THR A 23 -0.51 -29.57 -11.43
C THR A 23 -0.51 -28.14 -11.97
N MET A 24 -0.83 -27.97 -13.26
CA MET A 24 -1.54 -26.75 -13.66
C MET A 24 -2.88 -26.82 -12.93
N THR A 25 -2.99 -26.09 -11.82
CA THR A 25 -4.26 -25.88 -11.13
C THR A 25 -5.10 -25.03 -12.07
N ASP A 26 -6.03 -25.69 -12.75
CA ASP A 26 -7.12 -25.05 -13.45
C ASP A 26 -7.86 -24.15 -12.44
N SER A 27 -7.53 -22.87 -12.43
CA SER A 27 -8.16 -21.88 -11.55
C SER A 27 -9.50 -21.40 -12.11
N SER A 28 -10.10 -22.16 -13.03
CA SER A 28 -11.24 -21.72 -13.85
C SER A 28 -12.52 -22.48 -13.52
N ALA A 29 -12.94 -22.60 -12.25
CA ALA A 29 -14.27 -23.19 -12.00
C ALA A 29 -14.99 -22.80 -10.70
N ASN A 30 -14.65 -21.69 -10.07
CA ASN A 30 -15.56 -21.09 -9.07
C ASN A 30 -15.60 -19.57 -9.28
N LYS A 31 -16.18 -19.15 -10.41
CA LYS A 31 -16.77 -17.80 -10.52
C LYS A 31 -17.92 -17.74 -9.52
N SER A 32 -17.59 -17.54 -8.26
CA SER A 32 -18.56 -17.07 -7.29
C SER A 32 -19.00 -15.70 -7.79
N ASP A 33 -20.30 -15.55 -7.98
CA ASP A 33 -20.84 -14.28 -8.44
C ASP A 33 -20.39 -13.17 -7.48
N PRO A 34 -19.97 -12.01 -8.01
CA PRO A 34 -19.44 -10.94 -7.20
C PRO A 34 -20.55 -10.42 -6.26
N VAL A 35 -20.38 -10.60 -4.95
CA VAL A 35 -21.36 -10.16 -3.94
C VAL A 35 -20.85 -8.92 -3.23
N LEU A 36 -21.64 -7.85 -3.21
CA LEU A 36 -21.44 -6.69 -2.36
C LEU A 36 -22.07 -6.96 -0.98
N THR A 37 -21.29 -6.80 0.08
CA THR A 37 -21.84 -6.73 1.45
C THR A 37 -21.78 -5.29 1.91
N PHE A 38 -22.95 -4.69 2.18
CA PHE A 38 -23.08 -3.30 2.59
C PHE A 38 -24.16 -3.18 3.66
N GLU A 39 -23.84 -2.52 4.79
CA GLU A 39 -24.76 -2.34 5.92
C GLU A 39 -25.39 -3.66 6.41
N GLY A 40 -24.57 -4.73 6.47
CA GLY A 40 -25.02 -6.06 6.90
C GLY A 40 -25.90 -6.81 5.89
N LYS A 41 -26.16 -6.23 4.70
CA LYS A 41 -26.95 -6.85 3.63
C LYS A 41 -26.04 -7.30 2.49
N ARG A 42 -26.42 -8.38 1.82
CA ARG A 42 -25.71 -8.94 0.67
C ARG A 42 -26.49 -8.65 -0.61
N TYR A 43 -25.80 -8.14 -1.61
CA TYR A 43 -26.34 -7.82 -2.93
C TYR A 43 -25.52 -8.53 -4.00
N ASP A 44 -26.17 -9.14 -4.97
CA ASP A 44 -25.50 -9.62 -6.18
C ASP A 44 -25.12 -8.40 -7.03
N LEU A 45 -23.82 -8.19 -7.24
CA LEU A 45 -23.33 -7.06 -8.04
C LEU A 45 -23.83 -7.12 -9.47
N ASN A 46 -24.08 -8.31 -10.03
CA ASN A 46 -24.56 -8.43 -11.41
C ASN A 46 -26.00 -7.91 -11.56
N ALA A 47 -26.83 -8.14 -10.54
CA ALA A 47 -28.24 -7.75 -10.48
C ALA A 47 -28.44 -6.26 -10.16
N LEU A 48 -27.39 -5.52 -9.79
CA LEU A 48 -27.49 -4.09 -9.53
C LEU A 48 -27.64 -3.28 -10.83
N PRO A 49 -28.43 -2.19 -10.83
CA PRO A 49 -28.42 -1.17 -11.87
C PRO A 49 -27.01 -0.60 -12.09
N ASP A 50 -26.72 -0.18 -13.31
CA ASP A 50 -25.38 0.32 -13.68
C ASP A 50 -24.99 1.57 -12.87
N GLU A 51 -25.94 2.44 -12.55
CA GLU A 51 -25.72 3.60 -11.67
C GLU A 51 -25.15 3.19 -10.29
N LEU A 52 -25.67 2.11 -9.70
CA LEU A 52 -25.18 1.62 -8.41
C LEU A 52 -23.80 0.96 -8.55
N LYS A 53 -23.55 0.24 -9.66
CA LYS A 53 -22.24 -0.34 -9.94
C LYS A 53 -21.16 0.74 -10.06
N GLU A 54 -21.47 1.85 -10.73
CA GLU A 54 -20.56 3.00 -10.84
C GLU A 54 -20.32 3.68 -9.49
N LEU A 55 -21.35 3.81 -8.64
CA LEU A 55 -21.16 4.33 -7.28
C LEU A 55 -20.20 3.44 -6.46
N ILE A 56 -20.37 2.12 -6.53
CA ILE A 56 -19.50 1.16 -5.84
C ILE A 56 -18.06 1.28 -6.35
N ARG A 57 -17.86 1.42 -7.65
CA ARG A 57 -16.53 1.66 -8.25
C ARG A 57 -15.92 2.96 -7.73
N GLY A 58 -16.69 4.06 -7.71
CA GLY A 58 -16.23 5.35 -7.18
C GLY A 58 -15.78 5.24 -5.73
N MET A 59 -16.55 4.54 -4.90
CA MET A 59 -16.20 4.28 -3.50
C MET A 59 -14.91 3.45 -3.36
N GLN A 60 -14.75 2.39 -4.15
CA GLN A 60 -13.53 1.58 -4.15
C GLN A 60 -12.28 2.37 -4.56
N VAL A 61 -12.42 3.29 -5.52
CA VAL A 61 -11.34 4.19 -5.93
C VAL A 61 -11.00 5.16 -4.79
N ALA A 62 -11.99 5.75 -4.12
CA ALA A 62 -11.76 6.61 -2.97
C ALA A 62 -11.05 5.87 -1.84
N ASP A 63 -11.48 4.64 -1.52
CA ASP A 63 -10.82 3.80 -0.51
C ASP A 63 -9.39 3.43 -0.89
N ALA A 64 -9.13 3.20 -2.18
CA ALA A 64 -7.79 2.97 -2.68
C ALA A 64 -6.93 4.23 -2.54
N GLN A 65 -7.47 5.41 -2.88
CA GLN A 65 -6.78 6.69 -2.72
C GLN A 65 -6.42 6.94 -1.24
N LEU A 66 -7.34 6.67 -0.31
CA LEU A 66 -7.06 6.76 1.12
C LEU A 66 -5.88 5.86 1.52
N ARG A 67 -5.92 4.57 1.16
CA ARG A 67 -4.82 3.63 1.43
C ARG A 67 -3.49 4.05 0.81
N MET A 68 -3.52 4.61 -0.40
CA MET A 68 -2.30 5.09 -1.07
C MET A 68 -1.70 6.31 -0.37
N HIS A 69 -2.54 7.19 0.20
CA HIS A 69 -2.07 8.39 0.88
C HIS A 69 -1.73 8.18 2.37
N GLU A 70 -2.12 7.06 2.98
CA GLU A 70 -1.80 6.74 4.38
C GLU A 70 -0.30 6.82 4.67
N ASP A 71 0.54 6.19 3.84
CA ASP A 71 2.00 6.19 4.08
C ASP A 71 2.61 7.58 3.87
N THR A 72 2.06 8.37 2.94
CA THR A 72 2.46 9.77 2.77
C THR A 72 2.14 10.58 4.03
N LEU A 73 0.94 10.42 4.59
CA LEU A 73 0.55 11.10 5.83
C LEU A 73 1.44 10.70 7.01
N LYS A 74 1.81 9.41 7.12
CA LYS A 74 2.75 8.94 8.16
C LYS A 74 4.12 9.60 8.03
N VAL A 75 4.68 9.66 6.82
CA VAL A 75 5.98 10.31 6.57
C VAL A 75 5.93 11.80 6.91
N LEU A 76 4.87 12.49 6.49
CA LEU A 76 4.67 13.91 6.82
C LEU A 76 4.56 14.14 8.33
N ALA A 77 3.87 13.26 9.05
CA ALA A 77 3.74 13.34 10.51
C ALA A 77 5.11 13.22 11.20
N VAL A 78 5.93 12.22 10.81
CA VAL A 78 7.29 12.04 11.33
C VAL A 78 8.17 13.24 11.00
N GLY A 79 8.09 13.76 9.78
CA GLY A 79 8.81 14.97 9.36
C GLY A 79 8.46 16.18 10.22
N ARG A 80 7.17 16.45 10.44
CA ARG A 80 6.70 17.54 11.32
C ARG A 80 7.21 17.36 12.75
N GLN A 81 7.14 16.15 13.30
CA GLN A 81 7.63 15.88 14.66
C GLN A 81 9.14 16.11 14.78
N THR A 82 9.90 15.72 13.77
CA THR A 82 11.36 15.93 13.71
C THR A 82 11.69 17.42 13.68
N LEU A 83 10.94 18.22 12.92
CA LEU A 83 11.08 19.68 12.89
C LEU A 83 10.69 20.31 14.23
N ALA A 84 9.60 19.87 14.85
CA ALA A 84 9.18 20.36 16.16
C ALA A 84 10.23 20.07 17.25
N MET A 85 10.84 18.89 17.23
CA MET A 85 11.92 18.54 18.14
C MET A 85 13.15 19.43 17.93
N GLN A 86 13.58 19.63 16.69
CA GLN A 86 14.68 20.54 16.37
C GLN A 86 14.38 21.98 16.81
N LEU A 87 13.16 22.46 16.54
CA LEU A 87 12.72 23.79 17.00
C LEU A 87 12.80 23.90 18.52
N ASN A 88 12.28 22.91 19.25
CA ASN A 88 12.31 22.88 20.71
C ASN A 88 13.74 22.93 21.27
N GLU A 89 14.67 22.18 20.67
CA GLU A 89 16.09 22.24 21.07
C GLU A 89 16.69 23.62 20.84
N LYS A 90 16.43 24.26 19.70
CA LYS A 90 16.94 25.60 19.39
C LYS A 90 16.34 26.69 20.29
N LEU A 91 15.08 26.53 20.68
CA LEU A 91 14.40 27.48 21.57
C LEU A 91 14.92 27.44 23.01
N LYS A 92 15.62 26.38 23.45
CA LYS A 92 16.24 26.33 24.79
C LYS A 92 17.28 27.45 25.00
N ASP A 93 17.94 27.86 23.92
CA ASP A 93 18.96 28.90 23.94
C ASP A 93 18.38 30.30 23.68
N VAL A 94 17.07 30.40 23.46
CA VAL A 94 16.36 31.65 23.18
C VAL A 94 15.52 32.02 24.40
N SER A 95 15.77 33.20 24.98
CA SER A 95 14.90 33.69 26.06
C SER A 95 13.49 33.96 25.51
N PRO A 96 12.44 33.35 26.10
CA PRO A 96 11.08 33.64 25.70
C PRO A 96 10.71 35.07 26.09
N MET A 97 9.79 35.66 25.34
CA MET A 97 9.19 36.93 25.73
C MET A 97 8.36 36.75 27.01
N PRO A 98 8.29 37.76 27.89
CA PRO A 98 7.45 37.69 29.07
C PRO A 98 5.99 37.48 28.68
N ASP A 99 5.29 36.66 29.45
CA ASP A 99 3.85 36.42 29.25
C ASP A 99 3.10 37.75 29.29
N ALA A 100 2.26 38.00 28.29
CA ALA A 100 1.34 39.13 28.30
C ALA A 100 0.29 38.89 29.39
N SER A 101 0.55 39.46 30.58
CA SER A 101 -0.39 39.52 31.71
C SER A 101 -1.49 40.54 31.45
#